data_AF-A0A0M9YN28-F1
#
_entry.id   AF-A0A0M9YN28-F1
#
_cell.length_a   1.000
_cell.length_b   1.000
_cell.length_c   1.000
_cell.angle_alpha   90.00
_cell.angle_beta   90.00
_cell.angle_gamma   90.00
#
_symmetry.space_group_name_H-M   'P 1'
#
loop_
_entity.id
_entity.type
_entity.pdbx_description
1 polymer ?
#
loop_
_entity_poly.entity_id
_entity_poly.type
_entity_poly.pdbx_seq_one_letter_code
_entity_poly.pdbx_strand_id
1 'polypeptide(L)'
;FKKVDQNGGTNYPTADSGWAGEISLDVDMVSAACPQCHILLVEANTANMNDLGAAVNRAVTMGAKFVSNSYGGSEDASDTTSDASYFNHPGVAITVSSGDSGYGVEYPAASQYVTAVGGTSLKKDSSTRGWSESVWGSSSGGDGAGSGCSAYDPKPSWQKDTGCAKRTVADVSAVADPATGLAVYDSYQASGWNVYGGTSASSPIIASVYALAGTPGASSTPSSFPYAHTGSLNDVTSGANGSCGNYLCKAGTGYDGPTGLGTPNGTAAFTG
;
A
#
# COMPACT_ATOMS: atom_id res chain seq x y z
N PHE A 1 -18.66 11.04 1.41
CA PHE A 1 -17.44 11.61 0.82
C PHE A 1 -17.24 13.02 1.34
N LYS A 2 -16.01 13.38 1.74
CA LYS A 2 -15.60 14.74 2.13
C LYS A 2 -14.21 15.01 1.57
N LYS A 3 -13.99 16.19 0.99
CA LYS A 3 -12.69 16.65 0.51
C LYS A 3 -12.25 17.85 1.36
N VAL A 4 -10.96 17.89 1.74
CA VAL A 4 -10.32 19.00 2.45
C VAL A 4 -8.87 19.19 1.98
N ASP A 5 -8.28 20.36 2.22
CA ASP A 5 -6.83 20.54 2.12
C ASP A 5 -6.09 19.98 3.37
N GLN A 6 -4.75 19.92 3.36
CA GLN A 6 -3.95 19.47 4.52
C GLN A 6 -4.16 20.32 5.79
N ASN A 7 -4.74 21.52 5.64
CA ASN A 7 -5.11 22.42 6.71
C ASN A 7 -6.58 22.26 7.16
N GLY A 8 -7.30 21.28 6.60
CA GLY A 8 -8.71 20.96 6.90
C GLY A 8 -9.72 21.94 6.33
N GLY A 9 -9.26 22.86 5.47
CA GLY A 9 -10.07 23.84 4.77
C GLY A 9 -10.41 23.40 3.35
N THR A 10 -10.68 24.38 2.50
CA THR A 10 -11.04 24.20 1.09
C THR A 10 -10.10 24.96 0.15
N ASN A 11 -8.90 25.32 0.62
CA ASN A 11 -7.87 26.00 -0.16
C ASN A 11 -6.97 24.94 -0.81
N TYR A 12 -7.55 24.24 -1.79
CA TYR A 12 -6.89 23.13 -2.48
C TYR A 12 -5.67 23.58 -3.29
N PRO A 13 -4.67 22.70 -3.51
CA PRO A 13 -3.60 22.96 -4.46
C PRO A 13 -4.16 23.17 -5.88
N THR A 14 -3.33 23.72 -6.76
CA THR A 14 -3.64 23.74 -8.19
C THR A 14 -3.87 22.32 -8.69
N ALA A 15 -4.97 22.10 -9.41
CA ALA A 15 -5.26 20.80 -9.99
C ALA A 15 -4.13 20.37 -10.92
N ASP A 16 -3.59 19.19 -10.65
CA ASP A 16 -2.64 18.49 -11.51
C ASP A 16 -3.31 17.26 -12.09
N SER A 17 -3.01 17.01 -13.36
CA SER A 17 -3.72 16.02 -14.13
C SER A 17 -3.31 14.60 -13.68
N GLY A 18 -2.02 14.35 -13.46
CA GLY A 18 -1.52 13.07 -12.94
C GLY A 18 -2.10 12.74 -11.58
N TRP A 19 -2.08 13.71 -10.66
CA TRP A 19 -2.68 13.57 -9.33
C TRP A 19 -4.20 13.36 -9.38
N ALA A 20 -4.92 13.98 -10.32
CA ALA A 20 -6.36 13.75 -10.46
C ALA A 20 -6.68 12.29 -10.85
N GLY A 21 -5.86 11.67 -11.69
CA GLY A 21 -5.99 10.26 -12.06
C GLY A 21 -5.76 9.33 -10.87
N GLU A 22 -4.68 9.57 -10.12
CA GLU A 22 -4.33 8.82 -8.90
C GLU A 22 -5.42 8.95 -7.82
N ILE A 23 -5.89 10.19 -7.56
CA ILE A 23 -6.99 10.44 -6.61
C ILE A 23 -8.28 9.71 -7.02
N SER A 24 -8.59 9.68 -8.33
CA SER A 24 -9.78 8.99 -8.82
C SER A 24 -9.65 7.48 -8.64
N LEU A 25 -8.48 6.90 -8.93
CA LEU A 25 -8.17 5.50 -8.64
C LEU A 25 -8.40 5.19 -7.16
N ASP A 26 -7.77 5.94 -6.25
CA ASP A 26 -7.86 5.71 -4.81
C ASP A 26 -9.31 5.74 -4.29
N VAL A 27 -10.06 6.78 -4.67
CA VAL A 27 -11.45 6.95 -4.21
C VAL A 27 -12.36 5.85 -4.78
N ASP A 28 -12.20 5.48 -6.05
CA ASP A 28 -12.99 4.41 -6.67
C ASP A 28 -12.65 3.05 -6.05
N MET A 29 -11.37 2.79 -5.74
CA MET A 29 -10.95 1.55 -5.08
C MET A 29 -11.58 1.40 -3.69
N VAL A 30 -11.51 2.44 -2.86
CA VAL A 30 -12.15 2.42 -1.54
C VAL A 30 -13.66 2.29 -1.65
N SER A 31 -14.27 3.03 -2.58
CA SER A 31 -15.73 2.98 -2.82
C SER A 31 -16.19 1.58 -3.24
N ALA A 32 -15.44 0.91 -4.12
CA ALA A 32 -15.76 -0.44 -4.59
C ALA A 32 -15.53 -1.51 -3.52
N ALA A 33 -14.41 -1.44 -2.79
CA ALA A 33 -14.04 -2.43 -1.79
C ALA A 33 -14.82 -2.28 -0.48
N CYS A 34 -15.12 -1.05 -0.07
CA CYS A 34 -15.89 -0.73 1.13
C CYS A 34 -17.00 0.30 0.83
N PRO A 35 -18.13 -0.12 0.22
CA PRO A 35 -19.18 0.80 -0.22
C PRO A 35 -19.91 1.52 0.92
N GLN A 36 -19.74 1.06 2.17
CA GLN A 36 -20.30 1.70 3.36
C GLN A 36 -19.28 2.59 4.09
N CYS A 37 -18.01 2.61 3.67
CA CYS A 37 -16.99 3.45 4.28
C CYS A 37 -17.24 4.93 3.98
N HIS A 38 -16.98 5.77 4.97
CA HIS A 38 -16.97 7.22 4.78
C HIS A 38 -15.60 7.67 4.26
N ILE A 39 -15.54 8.09 3.01
CA ILE A 39 -14.30 8.53 2.37
C ILE A 39 -13.99 10.00 2.72
N LEU A 40 -12.79 10.24 3.23
CA LEU A 40 -12.17 11.55 3.43
C LEU A 40 -10.95 11.66 2.50
N LEU A 41 -11.01 12.58 1.54
CA LEU A 41 -9.87 12.97 0.71
C LEU A 41 -9.19 14.20 1.33
N VAL A 42 -7.88 14.10 1.57
CA VAL A 42 -7.04 15.21 2.04
C VAL A 42 -6.00 15.53 0.98
N GLU A 43 -6.07 16.72 0.39
CA GLU A 43 -5.08 17.16 -0.60
C GLU A 43 -3.94 17.94 0.06
N ALA A 44 -2.72 17.46 -0.16
CA ALA A 44 -1.50 18.16 0.23
C ALA A 44 -1.26 19.38 -0.68
N ASN A 45 -0.60 20.41 -0.16
CA ASN A 45 -0.23 21.63 -0.87
C ASN A 45 0.76 21.32 -2.00
N THR A 46 1.67 20.36 -1.77
CA THR A 46 2.67 19.91 -2.73
C THR A 46 2.89 18.40 -2.60
N ALA A 47 3.55 17.81 -3.60
CA ALA A 47 3.99 16.41 -3.59
C ALA A 47 5.23 16.16 -2.70
N ASN A 48 5.67 17.14 -1.90
CA ASN A 48 6.79 16.95 -0.99
C ASN A 48 6.33 16.23 0.28
N MET A 49 7.22 15.40 0.84
CA MET A 49 6.91 14.59 2.02
C MET A 49 6.40 15.39 3.23
N ASN A 50 6.89 16.61 3.44
CA ASN A 50 6.42 17.46 4.54
C ASN A 50 4.93 17.79 4.43
N ASP A 51 4.43 18.00 3.21
CA ASP A 51 3.02 18.32 2.96
C ASP A 51 2.16 17.05 2.87
N LEU A 52 2.66 15.99 2.23
CA LEU A 52 2.01 14.68 2.19
C LEU A 52 1.85 14.08 3.59
N GLY A 53 2.91 14.09 4.41
CA GLY A 53 2.88 13.67 5.80
C GLY A 53 1.98 14.54 6.68
N ALA A 54 1.93 15.86 6.43
CA ALA A 54 0.95 16.73 7.09
C ALA A 54 -0.50 16.38 6.73
N ALA A 55 -0.77 15.94 5.50
CA ALA A 55 -2.08 15.44 5.08
C ALA A 55 -2.46 14.12 5.80
N VAL A 56 -1.49 13.22 6.04
CA VAL A 56 -1.71 12.02 6.88
C VAL A 56 -2.11 12.43 8.30
N ASN A 57 -1.34 13.31 8.94
CA ASN A 57 -1.66 13.85 10.26
C ASN A 57 -3.05 14.52 10.30
N ARG A 58 -3.42 15.23 9.23
CA ARG A 58 -4.73 15.83 9.08
C ARG A 58 -5.84 14.80 9.05
N ALA A 59 -5.70 13.75 8.25
CA ALA A 59 -6.69 12.67 8.16
C ALA A 59 -6.94 12.05 9.55
N VAL A 60 -5.86 11.72 10.27
CA VAL A 60 -5.94 11.14 11.62
C VAL A 60 -6.57 12.11 12.62
N THR A 61 -6.19 13.39 12.59
CA THR A 61 -6.79 14.44 13.45
C THR A 61 -8.29 14.60 13.19
N MET A 62 -8.74 14.36 11.97
CA MET A 62 -10.15 14.37 11.59
C MET A 62 -10.88 13.05 11.88
N GLY A 63 -10.21 12.09 12.53
CA GLY A 63 -10.81 10.85 13.02
C GLY A 63 -10.63 9.64 12.11
N ALA A 64 -9.85 9.73 11.03
CA ALA A 64 -9.57 8.58 10.19
C ALA A 64 -8.84 7.48 11.00
N LYS A 65 -9.31 6.24 10.84
CA LYS A 65 -8.69 5.02 11.43
C LYS A 65 -8.01 4.14 10.38
N PHE A 66 -8.22 4.46 9.11
CA PHE A 66 -7.68 3.79 7.95
C PHE A 66 -7.26 4.89 6.97
N VAL A 67 -5.98 4.95 6.63
CA VAL A 67 -5.40 5.99 5.77
C VAL A 67 -4.63 5.31 4.65
N SER A 68 -5.05 5.53 3.41
CA SER A 68 -4.36 5.00 2.22
C SER A 68 -3.48 6.07 1.60
N ASN A 69 -2.29 5.68 1.16
CA ASN A 69 -1.35 6.52 0.42
C ASN A 69 -0.85 5.74 -0.80
N SER A 70 -0.91 6.37 -1.97
CA SER A 70 -0.58 5.78 -3.26
C SER A 70 0.52 6.60 -3.95
N TYR A 71 1.60 6.85 -3.21
CA TYR A 71 2.74 7.66 -3.65
C TYR A 71 4.02 7.18 -2.97
N GLY A 72 5.15 7.42 -3.61
CA GLY A 72 6.47 7.04 -3.11
C GLY A 72 7.59 7.87 -3.72
N GLY A 73 8.73 7.85 -3.05
CA GLY A 73 9.97 8.47 -3.50
C GLY A 73 11.19 7.72 -2.96
N SER A 74 12.39 8.21 -3.26
CA SER A 74 13.61 7.61 -2.74
C SER A 74 13.72 7.74 -1.22
N GLU A 75 14.25 6.69 -0.58
CA GLU A 75 14.61 6.74 0.84
C GLU A 75 15.79 7.69 1.11
N ASP A 76 15.79 8.34 2.28
CA ASP A 76 16.93 9.12 2.76
C ASP A 76 17.11 9.07 4.30
N ALA A 77 18.20 9.67 4.80
CA ALA A 77 18.53 9.61 6.22
C ALA A 77 17.52 10.33 7.15
N SER A 78 16.63 11.16 6.59
CA SER A 78 15.58 11.86 7.31
C SER A 78 14.31 11.02 7.51
N ASP A 79 14.19 9.86 6.84
CA ASP A 79 13.02 8.97 6.89
C ASP A 79 12.59 8.67 8.32
N THR A 80 13.52 8.27 9.20
CA THR A 80 13.22 7.97 10.61
C THR A 80 12.66 9.16 11.41
N THR A 81 12.98 10.40 11.01
CA THR A 81 12.43 11.62 11.63
C THR A 81 11.04 11.93 11.07
N SER A 82 10.86 11.74 9.76
CA SER A 82 9.57 11.87 9.08
C SER A 82 8.57 10.81 9.57
N ASP A 83 9.02 9.58 9.79
CA ASP A 83 8.28 8.48 10.42
C ASP A 83 7.65 8.88 11.74
N ALA A 84 8.47 9.40 12.66
CA ALA A 84 8.02 9.84 13.96
C ALA A 84 7.05 11.03 13.88
N SER A 85 7.16 11.85 12.83
CA SER A 85 6.37 13.07 12.66
C SER A 85 5.02 12.82 11.97
N TYR A 86 4.94 11.82 11.09
CA TYR A 86 3.82 11.67 10.15
C TYR A 86 3.13 10.32 10.17
N PHE A 87 3.86 9.23 10.47
CA PHE A 87 3.34 7.86 10.29
C PHE A 87 3.13 7.11 11.61
N ASN A 88 3.78 7.52 12.70
CA ASN A 88 3.58 6.92 14.01
C ASN A 88 2.23 7.33 14.66
N HIS A 89 1.15 6.67 14.24
CA HIS A 89 -0.21 6.83 14.77
C HIS A 89 -0.74 5.51 15.35
N PRO A 90 -0.52 5.22 16.65
CA PRO A 90 -1.06 4.02 17.29
C PRO A 90 -2.59 3.89 17.08
N GLY A 91 -3.05 2.68 16.77
CA GLY A 91 -4.45 2.39 16.50
C GLY A 91 -5.01 2.96 15.19
N VAL A 92 -4.15 3.38 14.26
CA VAL A 92 -4.54 3.77 12.89
C VAL A 92 -3.83 2.84 11.91
N ALA A 93 -4.59 2.22 11.00
CA ALA A 93 -4.04 1.46 9.90
C ALA A 93 -3.65 2.44 8.78
N ILE A 94 -2.36 2.56 8.52
CA ILE A 94 -1.82 3.37 7.42
C ILE A 94 -1.27 2.40 6.37
N THR A 95 -1.75 2.49 5.14
CA THR A 95 -1.24 1.70 4.01
C THR A 95 -0.49 2.62 3.05
N VAL A 96 0.57 2.09 2.46
CA VAL A 96 1.40 2.80 1.47
C VAL A 96 1.73 1.85 0.33
N SER A 97 1.54 2.28 -0.92
CA SER A 97 1.98 1.56 -2.11
C SER A 97 3.49 1.32 -2.07
N SER A 98 3.95 0.11 -2.41
CA SER A 98 5.37 -0.24 -2.29
C SER A 98 6.26 0.29 -3.41
N GLY A 99 5.65 0.77 -4.50
CA GLY A 99 6.31 1.27 -5.70
C GLY A 99 6.00 0.40 -6.92
N ASP A 100 6.26 0.96 -8.10
CA ASP A 100 5.84 0.40 -9.39
C ASP A 100 7.03 0.11 -10.33
N SER A 101 8.26 0.27 -9.85
CA SER A 101 9.51 0.14 -10.63
C SER A 101 10.31 -1.13 -10.31
N GLY A 102 9.64 -2.17 -9.80
CA GLY A 102 10.25 -3.45 -9.46
C GLY A 102 11.19 -3.38 -8.25
N TYR A 103 12.22 -4.22 -8.21
CA TYR A 103 13.11 -4.32 -7.05
C TYR A 103 13.81 -2.98 -6.72
N GLY A 104 13.49 -2.46 -5.54
CA GLY A 104 13.82 -1.13 -5.06
C GLY A 104 12.90 -0.77 -3.89
N VAL A 105 13.41 0.00 -2.92
CA VAL A 105 12.62 0.47 -1.77
C VAL A 105 12.24 1.92 -1.99
N GLU A 106 10.98 2.24 -1.74
CA GLU A 106 10.46 3.59 -1.71
C GLU A 106 9.99 3.99 -0.30
N TYR A 107 10.09 5.28 -0.01
CA TYR A 107 9.53 5.92 1.18
C TYR A 107 8.23 6.64 0.78
N PRO A 108 7.11 6.50 1.54
CA PRO A 108 7.06 6.06 2.93
C PRO A 108 6.77 4.57 3.16
N ALA A 109 6.76 3.72 2.12
CA ALA A 109 6.53 2.28 2.30
C ALA A 109 7.59 1.63 3.21
N ALA A 110 8.82 2.15 3.22
CA ALA A 110 9.88 1.74 4.13
C ALA A 110 9.59 1.97 5.62
N SER A 111 8.67 2.86 5.97
CA SER A 111 8.29 3.16 7.35
C SER A 111 7.84 1.89 8.10
N GLN A 112 8.29 1.72 9.34
CA GLN A 112 7.83 0.60 10.19
C GLN A 112 6.40 0.81 10.73
N TYR A 113 5.87 2.03 10.65
CA TYR A 113 4.56 2.39 11.18
C TYR A 113 3.43 2.21 10.17
N VAL A 114 3.76 1.92 8.91
CA VAL A 114 2.79 1.68 7.84
C VAL A 114 2.78 0.21 7.44
N THR A 115 1.71 -0.22 6.79
CA THR A 115 1.67 -1.45 6.01
C THR A 115 2.09 -1.13 4.58
N ALA A 116 3.26 -1.57 4.15
CA ALA A 116 3.67 -1.50 2.75
C ALA A 116 2.91 -2.53 1.94
N VAL A 117 2.30 -2.07 0.86
CA VAL A 117 1.41 -2.87 0.02
C VAL A 117 2.05 -3.09 -1.34
N GLY A 118 2.47 -4.34 -1.58
CA GLY A 118 2.99 -4.79 -2.87
C GLY A 118 1.87 -5.13 -3.87
N GLY A 119 2.26 -5.79 -4.96
CA GLY A 119 1.40 -5.98 -6.11
C GLY A 119 1.44 -7.39 -6.70
N THR A 120 0.28 -7.91 -7.09
CA THR A 120 0.11 -9.19 -7.77
C THR A 120 -0.52 -9.03 -9.15
N SER A 121 -0.29 -10.03 -10.01
CA SER A 121 -1.12 -10.31 -11.18
C SER A 121 -2.17 -11.35 -10.79
N LEU A 122 -3.46 -10.99 -10.87
CA LEU A 122 -4.57 -11.84 -10.42
C LEU A 122 -5.35 -12.39 -11.62
N LYS A 123 -5.41 -13.71 -11.77
CA LYS A 123 -6.06 -14.37 -12.92
C LYS A 123 -7.08 -15.40 -12.47
N LYS A 124 -8.27 -15.40 -13.08
CA LYS A 124 -9.27 -16.45 -12.84
C LYS A 124 -8.72 -17.81 -13.23
N ASP A 125 -8.99 -18.81 -12.41
CA ASP A 125 -8.65 -20.21 -12.68
C ASP A 125 -9.77 -21.15 -12.24
N SER A 126 -9.51 -22.46 -12.29
CA SER A 126 -10.46 -23.51 -11.91
C SER A 126 -10.24 -24.07 -10.50
N SER A 127 -9.38 -23.44 -9.69
CA SER A 127 -9.18 -23.83 -8.30
C SER A 127 -10.44 -23.57 -7.46
N THR A 128 -10.49 -24.10 -6.23
CA THR A 128 -11.60 -23.79 -5.29
C THR A 128 -11.67 -22.31 -4.94
N ARG A 129 -10.53 -21.60 -4.91
CA ARG A 129 -10.47 -20.15 -4.76
C ARG A 129 -11.00 -19.43 -5.99
N GLY A 130 -10.89 -20.05 -7.17
CA GLY A 130 -11.28 -19.51 -8.48
C GLY A 130 -10.28 -18.49 -9.03
N TRP A 131 -9.12 -18.34 -8.37
CA TRP A 131 -8.08 -17.39 -8.72
C TRP A 131 -6.68 -17.94 -8.47
N SER A 132 -5.77 -17.58 -9.37
CA SER A 132 -4.33 -17.76 -9.27
C SER A 132 -3.65 -16.39 -9.18
N GLU A 133 -2.51 -16.34 -8.50
CA GLU A 133 -1.71 -15.11 -8.33
C GLU A 133 -0.23 -15.37 -8.59
N SER A 134 0.42 -14.36 -9.16
CA SER A 134 1.87 -14.25 -9.24
C SER A 134 2.32 -12.83 -8.88
N VAL A 135 3.61 -12.64 -8.62
CA VAL A 135 4.19 -11.29 -8.52
C VAL A 135 3.82 -10.47 -9.76
N TRP A 136 3.39 -9.21 -9.56
CA TRP A 136 3.38 -8.24 -10.65
C TRP A 136 4.82 -7.80 -10.92
N GLY A 137 5.40 -8.26 -12.04
CA GLY A 137 6.76 -7.90 -12.44
C GLY A 137 7.44 -8.96 -13.29
N SER A 138 8.73 -8.76 -13.54
CA SER A 138 9.57 -9.73 -14.24
C SER A 138 10.95 -9.87 -13.60
N SER A 139 11.64 -10.98 -13.86
CA SER A 139 13.04 -11.16 -13.43
C SER A 139 14.02 -10.17 -14.08
N SER A 140 13.61 -9.51 -15.16
CA SER A 140 14.41 -8.49 -15.85
C SER A 140 14.30 -7.11 -15.18
N GLY A 141 13.40 -6.95 -14.20
CA GLY A 141 13.02 -5.65 -13.64
C GLY A 141 12.08 -4.88 -14.56
N GLY A 142 12.01 -3.55 -14.38
CA GLY A 142 11.06 -2.66 -15.05
C GLY A 142 9.79 -2.49 -14.22
N ASP A 143 8.65 -2.37 -14.89
CA ASP A 143 7.36 -2.22 -14.21
C ASP A 143 7.06 -3.46 -13.34
N GLY A 144 6.70 -3.22 -12.09
CA GLY A 144 6.39 -4.27 -11.14
C GLY A 144 6.34 -3.77 -9.71
N ALA A 145 5.79 -4.60 -8.82
CA ALA A 145 5.65 -4.28 -7.41
C ALA A 145 7.01 -3.95 -6.78
N GLY A 146 7.10 -2.87 -6.02
CA GLY A 146 8.29 -2.48 -5.29
C GLY A 146 8.58 -3.43 -4.13
N SER A 147 9.86 -3.77 -3.92
CA SER A 147 10.31 -4.55 -2.77
C SER A 147 11.81 -4.42 -2.53
N GLY A 148 12.25 -4.67 -1.31
CA GLY A 148 13.68 -4.67 -1.01
C GLY A 148 13.98 -4.56 0.48
N CYS A 149 15.22 -4.14 0.76
CA CYS A 149 15.76 -3.93 2.10
C CYS A 149 16.04 -2.44 2.28
N SER A 150 15.36 -1.81 3.24
CA SER A 150 15.53 -0.39 3.54
C SER A 150 16.98 -0.06 3.87
N ALA A 151 17.46 1.09 3.41
CA ALA A 151 18.76 1.63 3.79
C ALA A 151 18.74 2.33 5.16
N TYR A 152 17.59 2.78 5.64
CA TYR A 152 17.48 3.69 6.80
C TYR A 152 16.61 3.12 7.93
N ASP A 153 15.42 2.62 7.63
CA ASP A 153 14.43 2.23 8.64
C ASP A 153 14.77 0.92 9.37
N PRO A 154 14.64 0.89 10.70
CA PRO A 154 14.98 -0.28 11.48
C PRO A 154 13.99 -1.42 11.21
N LYS A 155 14.48 -2.66 11.27
CA LYS A 155 13.61 -3.84 11.21
C LYS A 155 12.71 -3.86 12.46
N PRO A 156 11.37 -3.80 12.31
CA PRO A 156 10.48 -3.92 13.45
C PRO A 156 10.50 -5.35 14.01
N SER A 157 10.25 -5.49 15.31
CA SER A 157 10.42 -6.78 16.01
C SER A 157 9.49 -7.88 15.51
N TRP A 158 8.37 -7.55 14.86
CA TRP A 158 7.42 -8.51 14.29
C TRP A 158 7.87 -9.06 12.92
N GLN A 159 8.80 -8.39 12.25
CA GLN A 159 9.38 -8.83 10.98
C GLN A 159 10.55 -9.80 11.27
N LYS A 160 10.48 -11.03 10.75
CA LYS A 160 11.39 -12.14 11.15
C LYS A 160 12.28 -12.69 10.03
N ASP A 161 12.12 -12.20 8.81
CA ASP A 161 12.98 -12.59 7.70
C ASP A 161 14.45 -12.19 7.97
N THR A 162 15.40 -12.91 7.38
CA THR A 162 16.82 -12.84 7.78
C THR A 162 17.76 -12.27 6.72
N GLY A 163 17.29 -12.10 5.49
CA GLY A 163 18.08 -11.59 4.35
C GLY A 163 18.27 -10.08 4.33
N CYS A 164 17.66 -9.36 5.27
CA CYS A 164 17.81 -7.92 5.45
C CYS A 164 17.92 -7.60 6.94
N ALA A 165 18.85 -6.72 7.33
CA ALA A 165 19.01 -6.29 8.72
C ALA A 165 18.04 -5.15 9.12
N LYS A 166 17.45 -4.49 8.13
CA LYS A 166 16.55 -3.34 8.23
C LYS A 166 15.12 -3.71 7.80
N ARG A 167 14.20 -2.76 7.70
CA ARG A 167 12.82 -3.01 7.24
C ARG A 167 12.84 -3.63 5.83
N THR A 168 12.05 -4.67 5.57
CA THR A 168 11.88 -5.20 4.19
C THR A 168 10.53 -4.87 3.64
N VAL A 169 10.47 -4.26 2.47
CA VAL A 169 9.23 -3.98 1.74
C VAL A 169 8.96 -5.14 0.78
N ALA A 170 7.72 -5.62 0.59
CA ALA A 170 6.45 -5.19 1.18
C ALA A 170 6.00 -6.06 2.39
N ASP A 171 4.87 -5.72 3.03
CA ASP A 171 4.29 -6.50 4.14
C ASP A 171 3.18 -7.48 3.66
N VAL A 172 2.31 -7.01 2.78
CA VAL A 172 1.22 -7.76 2.12
C VAL A 172 1.03 -7.22 0.71
N SER A 173 0.20 -7.85 -0.10
CA SER A 173 -0.12 -7.37 -1.46
C SER A 173 -1.60 -7.47 -1.82
N ALA A 174 -1.98 -6.76 -2.87
CA ALA A 174 -3.23 -6.96 -3.60
C ALA A 174 -2.96 -6.88 -5.11
N VAL A 175 -4.01 -6.92 -5.93
CA VAL A 175 -3.87 -6.83 -7.39
C VAL A 175 -3.31 -5.46 -7.80
N ALA A 176 -2.30 -5.47 -8.67
CA ALA A 176 -1.61 -4.28 -9.15
C ALA A 176 -1.31 -4.33 -10.65
N ASP A 177 -1.21 -5.50 -11.27
CA ASP A 177 -0.89 -5.61 -12.70
C ASP A 177 -1.98 -4.95 -13.57
N PRO A 178 -1.67 -3.90 -14.37
CA PRO A 178 -2.64 -3.25 -15.25
C PRO A 178 -3.28 -4.21 -16.27
N ALA A 179 -2.62 -5.32 -16.64
CA ALA A 179 -3.21 -6.35 -17.51
C ALA A 179 -4.36 -7.11 -16.83
N THR A 180 -4.44 -7.04 -15.50
CA THR A 180 -5.53 -7.54 -14.66
C THR A 180 -6.14 -6.43 -13.81
N GLY A 181 -5.99 -5.18 -14.28
CA GLY A 181 -6.29 -3.97 -13.53
C GLY A 181 -7.78 -3.71 -13.32
N LEU A 182 -8.08 -2.60 -12.66
CA LEU A 182 -9.43 -2.24 -12.26
C LEU A 182 -9.99 -1.10 -13.12
N ALA A 183 -11.30 -1.13 -13.33
CA ALA A 183 -11.99 -0.07 -14.04
C ALA A 183 -12.18 1.14 -13.11
N VAL A 184 -11.64 2.29 -13.50
CA VAL A 184 -11.75 3.58 -12.80
C VAL A 184 -12.44 4.58 -13.73
N TYR A 185 -13.33 5.37 -13.18
CA TYR A 185 -14.00 6.43 -13.93
C TYR A 185 -13.28 7.76 -13.72
N ASP A 186 -12.68 8.30 -14.78
CA ASP A 186 -12.10 9.64 -14.76
C ASP A 186 -12.91 10.56 -15.69
N SER A 187 -13.17 11.78 -15.18
CA SER A 187 -13.94 12.84 -15.83
C SER A 187 -13.16 14.14 -15.99
N TYR A 188 -11.92 14.19 -15.48
CA TYR A 188 -11.05 15.34 -15.57
C TYR A 188 -10.09 15.22 -16.76
N GLN A 189 -9.33 14.13 -16.87
CA GLN A 189 -8.39 13.92 -17.98
C GLN A 189 -8.90 12.93 -19.00
N ALA A 190 -9.41 11.80 -18.54
CA ALA A 190 -10.08 10.85 -19.41
C ALA A 190 -11.58 11.18 -19.52
N SER A 191 -12.22 10.66 -20.55
CA SER A 191 -13.68 10.73 -20.70
C SER A 191 -14.25 9.33 -20.54
N GLY A 192 -14.38 8.86 -19.30
CA GLY A 192 -15.08 7.63 -18.97
C GLY A 192 -14.24 6.59 -18.23
N TRP A 193 -14.54 5.32 -18.50
CA TRP A 193 -13.92 4.16 -17.86
C TRP A 193 -12.56 3.84 -18.47
N ASN A 194 -11.54 3.72 -17.63
CA ASN A 194 -10.19 3.29 -18.00
C ASN A 194 -9.73 2.17 -17.07
N VAL A 195 -8.68 1.44 -17.48
CA VAL A 195 -8.07 0.39 -16.66
C VAL A 195 -6.80 0.93 -16.02
N TYR A 196 -6.73 0.83 -14.70
CA TYR A 196 -5.56 1.21 -13.90
C TYR A 196 -5.02 0.00 -13.13
N GLY A 197 -3.75 0.09 -12.76
CA GLY A 197 -3.05 -0.86 -11.90
C GLY A 197 -2.10 -0.11 -10.98
N GLY A 198 -0.90 -0.62 -10.79
CA GLY A 198 0.05 -0.09 -9.82
C GLY A 198 -0.21 -0.62 -8.41
N THR A 199 0.82 -0.59 -7.57
CA THR A 199 0.66 -0.76 -6.13
C THR A 199 -0.15 0.38 -5.52
N SER A 200 -0.27 1.51 -6.24
CA SER A 200 -1.29 2.53 -6.06
C SER A 200 -2.70 1.96 -5.95
N ALA A 201 -3.10 1.01 -6.81
CA ALA A 201 -4.42 0.37 -6.69
C ALA A 201 -4.50 -0.58 -5.47
N SER A 202 -3.38 -1.20 -5.10
CA SER A 202 -3.33 -2.18 -4.02
C SER A 202 -3.46 -1.53 -2.63
N SER A 203 -2.83 -0.38 -2.40
CA SER A 203 -2.89 0.35 -1.12
C SER A 203 -4.32 0.62 -0.61
N PRO A 204 -5.23 1.25 -1.40
CA PRO A 204 -6.61 1.51 -0.97
C PRO A 204 -7.45 0.23 -0.84
N ILE A 205 -7.14 -0.84 -1.59
CA ILE A 205 -7.75 -2.16 -1.38
C ILE A 205 -7.42 -2.66 0.02
N ILE A 206 -6.14 -2.64 0.44
CA ILE A 206 -5.74 -3.11 1.77
C ILE A 206 -6.28 -2.18 2.88
N ALA A 207 -6.31 -0.86 2.67
CA ALA A 207 -6.94 0.06 3.62
C ALA A 207 -8.42 -0.30 3.85
N SER A 208 -9.12 -0.68 2.78
CA SER A 208 -10.51 -1.14 2.85
C SER A 208 -10.64 -2.49 3.56
N VAL A 209 -9.68 -3.42 3.38
CA VAL A 209 -9.68 -4.69 4.12
C VAL A 209 -9.47 -4.47 5.62
N TYR A 210 -8.57 -3.57 6.03
CA TYR A 210 -8.49 -3.15 7.44
C TYR A 210 -9.81 -2.55 7.93
N ALA A 211 -10.46 -1.70 7.13
CA ALA A 211 -11.75 -1.10 7.50
C ALA A 211 -12.85 -2.15 7.72
N LEU A 212 -12.88 -3.19 6.87
CA LEU A 212 -13.81 -4.32 6.99
C LEU A 212 -13.45 -5.27 8.14
N ALA A 213 -12.18 -5.34 8.55
CA ALA A 213 -11.73 -6.12 9.70
C ALA A 213 -12.16 -5.52 11.04
N GLY A 214 -12.39 -4.20 11.07
CA GLY A 214 -12.83 -3.46 12.25
C GLY A 214 -11.80 -2.43 12.72
N THR A 215 -12.25 -1.50 13.58
CA THR A 215 -11.38 -0.42 14.09
C THR A 215 -10.29 -1.00 14.99
N PRO A 216 -8.98 -0.75 14.70
CA PRO A 216 -7.90 -1.21 15.55
C PRO A 216 -7.98 -0.63 16.96
N GLY A 217 -7.52 -1.39 17.96
CA GLY A 217 -7.39 -0.89 19.33
C GLY A 217 -6.47 0.34 19.40
N ALA A 218 -6.80 1.32 20.25
CA ALA A 218 -6.13 2.63 20.26
C ALA A 218 -4.61 2.61 20.52
N SER A 219 -4.08 1.53 21.12
CA SER A 219 -2.63 1.36 21.40
C SER A 219 -1.99 0.28 20.53
N SER A 220 -2.70 -0.23 19.53
CA SER A 220 -2.21 -1.28 18.64
C SER A 220 -1.27 -0.73 17.56
N THR A 221 -0.53 -1.65 16.94
CA THR A 221 0.32 -1.38 15.77
C THR A 221 -0.24 -2.18 14.58
N PRO A 222 -1.17 -1.62 13.79
CA PRO A 222 -1.87 -2.37 12.74
C PRO A 222 -0.94 -3.01 11.71
N SER A 223 0.20 -2.39 11.36
CA SER A 223 1.20 -2.97 10.45
C SER A 223 1.73 -4.34 10.88
N SER A 224 1.63 -4.68 12.16
CA SER A 224 2.02 -5.99 12.69
C SER A 224 0.93 -7.08 12.55
N PHE A 225 -0.33 -6.73 12.32
CA PHE A 225 -1.44 -7.68 12.37
C PHE A 225 -1.30 -8.84 11.37
N PRO A 226 -0.91 -8.59 10.10
CA PRO A 226 -0.73 -9.67 9.13
C PRO A 226 0.31 -10.72 9.56
N TYR A 227 1.37 -10.29 10.26
CA TYR A 227 2.46 -11.16 10.73
C TYR A 227 2.00 -12.15 11.82
N ALA A 228 0.94 -11.83 12.57
CA ALA A 228 0.36 -12.72 13.56
C ALA A 228 -0.63 -13.74 12.98
N HIS A 229 -1.04 -13.56 11.72
CA HIS A 229 -2.18 -14.25 11.11
C HIS A 229 -1.91 -14.72 9.68
N THR A 230 -0.69 -15.20 9.40
CA THR A 230 -0.26 -15.59 8.06
C THR A 230 -1.12 -16.69 7.42
N GLY A 231 -1.78 -17.52 8.23
CA GLY A 231 -2.75 -18.52 7.75
C GLY A 231 -4.06 -17.95 7.19
N SER A 232 -4.29 -16.65 7.35
CA SER A 232 -5.43 -15.90 6.79
C SER A 232 -5.04 -15.06 5.57
N LEU A 233 -3.95 -15.42 4.91
CA LEU A 233 -3.48 -14.85 3.66
C LEU A 233 -3.32 -15.95 2.61
N ASN A 234 -3.40 -15.57 1.33
CA ASN A 234 -3.03 -16.43 0.21
C ASN A 234 -1.57 -16.16 -0.13
N ASP A 235 -0.73 -17.16 0.11
CA ASP A 235 0.70 -17.12 -0.22
C ASP A 235 0.94 -17.11 -1.73
N VAL A 236 1.69 -16.13 -2.23
CA VAL A 236 1.97 -15.96 -3.66
C VAL A 236 3.38 -16.46 -3.96
N THR A 237 3.48 -17.71 -4.41
CA THR A 237 4.78 -18.42 -4.42
C THR A 237 5.50 -18.38 -5.77
N SER A 238 5.11 -17.50 -6.70
CA SER A 238 5.66 -17.50 -8.06
C SER A 238 5.79 -16.10 -8.66
N GLY A 239 6.85 -15.91 -9.46
CA GLY A 239 7.19 -14.63 -10.09
C GLY A 239 8.40 -13.94 -9.45
N ALA A 240 8.74 -12.78 -10.00
CA ALA A 240 9.82 -11.93 -9.54
C ALA A 240 9.55 -10.48 -9.99
N ASN A 241 10.12 -9.50 -9.30
CA ASN A 241 10.06 -8.08 -9.66
C ASN A 241 11.44 -7.51 -10.04
N GLY A 242 12.44 -8.36 -10.21
CA GLY A 242 13.79 -7.96 -10.59
C GLY A 242 14.80 -9.08 -10.37
N SER A 243 16.08 -8.69 -10.31
CA SER A 243 17.21 -9.58 -10.07
C SER A 243 18.04 -9.12 -8.87
N CYS A 244 17.95 -9.88 -7.78
CA CYS A 244 18.67 -9.65 -6.52
C CYS A 244 19.26 -10.96 -5.93
N GLY A 245 18.97 -12.11 -6.55
CA GLY A 245 19.49 -13.42 -6.15
C GLY A 245 18.84 -14.08 -4.93
N ASN A 246 17.82 -13.48 -4.31
CA ASN A 246 17.17 -14.03 -3.11
C ASN A 246 15.65 -13.70 -3.06
N TYR A 247 15.00 -13.99 -1.92
CA TYR A 247 13.56 -13.81 -1.74
C TYR A 247 13.10 -12.35 -1.76
N LEU A 248 14.00 -11.38 -1.63
CA LEU A 248 13.63 -9.96 -1.63
C LEU A 248 13.12 -9.47 -2.98
N CYS A 249 13.37 -10.21 -4.07
CA CYS A 249 12.86 -9.90 -5.42
C CYS A 249 12.21 -11.09 -6.12
N LYS A 250 12.15 -12.25 -5.47
CA LYS A 250 11.65 -13.49 -6.06
C LYS A 250 10.69 -14.16 -5.09
N ALA A 251 9.50 -14.47 -5.58
CA ALA A 251 8.49 -15.12 -4.76
C ALA A 251 8.88 -16.55 -4.36
N GLY A 252 8.39 -16.97 -3.20
CA GLY A 252 8.64 -18.28 -2.61
C GLY A 252 7.57 -18.65 -1.59
N THR A 253 7.74 -19.77 -0.89
CA THR A 253 6.81 -20.11 0.19
C THR A 253 7.05 -19.25 1.42
N GLY A 254 5.99 -18.69 1.98
CA GLY A 254 6.04 -17.80 3.14
C GLY A 254 6.38 -16.36 2.74
N TYR A 255 7.08 -15.64 3.61
CA TYR A 255 7.43 -14.26 3.32
C TYR A 255 8.40 -14.15 2.14
N ASP A 256 8.03 -13.35 1.13
CA ASP A 256 8.92 -12.84 0.11
C ASP A 256 8.80 -11.32 -0.05
N GLY A 257 9.80 -10.69 -0.66
CA GLY A 257 9.80 -9.23 -0.82
C GLY A 257 8.65 -8.73 -1.71
N PRO A 258 8.48 -9.24 -2.95
CA PRO A 258 7.50 -8.68 -3.88
C PRO A 258 6.05 -8.79 -3.41
N THR A 259 5.72 -9.81 -2.61
CA THR A 259 4.34 -10.04 -2.16
C THR A 259 4.14 -10.03 -0.64
N GLY A 260 5.21 -9.82 0.12
CA GLY A 260 5.17 -9.84 1.56
C GLY A 260 4.70 -11.18 2.09
N LEU A 261 3.68 -11.16 2.93
CA LEU A 261 3.00 -12.35 3.46
C LEU A 261 1.89 -12.89 2.54
N GLY A 262 1.72 -12.29 1.35
CA GLY A 262 0.69 -12.64 0.38
C GLY A 262 -0.53 -11.70 0.40
N THR A 263 -1.66 -12.18 -0.12
CA THR A 263 -2.88 -11.38 -0.31
C THR A 263 -4.00 -11.76 0.65
N PRO A 264 -4.97 -10.86 0.95
CA PRO A 264 -6.06 -11.15 1.88
C PRO A 264 -6.85 -12.43 1.55
N ASN A 265 -7.00 -13.32 2.55
CA ASN A 265 -8.00 -14.41 2.52
C ASN A 265 -9.09 -14.09 3.56
N GLY A 266 -9.98 -13.18 3.17
CA GLY A 266 -10.88 -12.51 4.12
C GLY A 266 -10.16 -11.43 4.93
N THR A 267 -10.75 -11.04 6.06
CA THR A 267 -10.30 -9.90 6.88
C THR A 267 -9.50 -10.30 8.12
N ALA A 268 -9.42 -11.59 8.43
CA ALA A 268 -8.87 -12.07 9.71
C ALA A 268 -7.40 -11.67 9.92
N ALA A 269 -6.60 -11.57 8.85
CA ALA A 269 -5.21 -11.14 8.95
C ALA A 269 -5.03 -9.66 9.37
N PHE A 270 -6.10 -8.87 9.27
CA PHE A 270 -6.09 -7.42 9.45
C PHE A 270 -6.79 -6.99 10.74
N THR A 271 -6.97 -7.92 11.69
CA THR A 271 -7.59 -7.70 13.01
C THR A 271 -6.55 -7.78 14.11
N GLY A 272 -6.70 -6.99 15.19
CA GLY A 272 -5.85 -7.05 16.38
C GLY A 272 -6.47 -6.38 17.61
#